data_AF-R8MD02-F1
#
_entry.id   AF-R8MD02-F1
#
_cell.length_a   1.000
_cell.length_b   1.000
_cell.length_c   1.000
_cell.angle_alpha   90.00
_cell.angle_beta   90.00
_cell.angle_gamma   90.00
#
_symmetry.space_group_name_H-M   'P 1'
#
loop_
_entity.id
_entity.type
_entity.pdbx_description
1 polymer ?
#
loop_
_entity_poly.entity_id
_entity_poly.type
_entity_poly.pdbx_seq_one_letter_code
_entity_poly.pdbx_strand_id
1 'polypeptide(L)'
;MESKRIQFMIYMSNQLKVPNVKETDNNVFQFVTANSAETYSFQDIPFEIDGIYKGRGRKELQNQPKFKGFLGPMWNGYNQNGQSVIRYETSKAYNLHSM
;
A
#
# COMPACT_ATOMS: atom_id res chain seq x y z
N MET A 1 8.12 19.11 -29.87
CA MET A 1 6.97 19.88 -29.37
C MET A 1 6.06 18.91 -28.63
N GLU A 2 5.71 19.23 -27.39
CA GLU A 2 5.12 18.35 -26.36
C GLU A 2 4.17 17.26 -26.88
N SER A 3 4.48 15.99 -26.54
CA SER A 3 3.46 14.94 -26.51
C SER A 3 2.59 15.16 -25.28
N LYS A 4 1.40 15.74 -25.48
CA LYS A 4 0.33 15.77 -24.48
C LYS A 4 -0.14 14.34 -24.21
N ARG A 5 0.53 13.65 -23.29
CA ARG A 5 0.07 12.36 -22.75
C ARG A 5 -1.06 12.63 -21.77
N ILE A 6 -2.26 12.81 -22.33
CA ILE A 6 -3.52 12.75 -21.60
C ILE A 6 -3.67 11.30 -21.15
N GLN A 7 -3.24 11.01 -19.93
CA GLN A 7 -3.30 9.67 -19.35
C GLN A 7 -4.71 9.46 -18.82
N PHE A 8 -5.50 8.73 -19.60
CA PHE A 8 -6.88 8.36 -19.35
C PHE A 8 -7.07 7.86 -17.91
N MET A 9 -7.75 8.66 -17.09
CA MET A 9 -8.25 8.28 -15.78
C MET A 9 -9.41 7.31 -15.96
N ILE A 10 -9.14 6.01 -15.94
CA ILE A 10 -10.20 4.99 -16.00
C ILE A 10 -10.75 4.82 -14.60
N TYR A 11 -11.87 5.50 -14.34
CA TYR A 11 -12.75 5.19 -13.22
C TYR A 11 -13.46 3.87 -13.50
N MET A 12 -13.06 2.81 -12.81
CA MET A 12 -13.91 1.64 -12.56
C MET A 12 -14.06 1.57 -11.04
N SER A 13 -15.30 1.69 -10.55
CA SER A 13 -15.73 1.44 -9.17
C SER A 13 -15.07 2.25 -8.02
N ASN A 14 -15.08 3.58 -8.06
CA ASN A 14 -14.73 4.48 -6.93
C ASN A 14 -13.37 4.26 -6.23
N GLN A 15 -12.50 3.41 -6.77
CA GLN A 15 -11.15 3.20 -6.25
C GLN A 15 -10.14 3.86 -7.19
N LEU A 16 -9.35 4.75 -6.61
CA LEU A 16 -8.32 5.51 -7.31
C LEU A 16 -7.32 4.53 -7.95
N LYS A 17 -7.36 4.37 -9.27
CA LYS A 17 -6.37 3.54 -9.97
C LYS A 17 -5.03 4.29 -9.94
N VAL A 18 -4.20 3.95 -8.95
CA VAL A 18 -2.85 4.48 -8.80
C VAL A 18 -2.06 4.11 -10.05
N PRO A 19 -1.58 5.07 -10.86
CA PRO A 19 -1.02 4.79 -12.18
C PRO A 19 0.32 4.02 -12.17
N ASN A 20 0.85 3.65 -11.01
CA ASN A 20 2.15 2.99 -10.84
C ASN A 20 2.22 1.92 -9.73
N VAL A 21 1.10 1.53 -9.11
CA VAL A 21 1.08 0.29 -8.31
C VAL A 21 0.92 -0.82 -9.32
N LYS A 22 2.01 -1.51 -9.64
CA LYS A 22 1.92 -2.66 -10.52
C LYS A 22 1.16 -3.76 -9.77
N GLU A 23 0.03 -4.20 -10.33
CA GLU A 23 -0.57 -5.50 -9.99
C GLU A 23 0.44 -6.66 -10.10
N THR A 24 1.57 -6.44 -10.78
CA THR A 24 2.58 -7.45 -11.10
C THR A 24 3.54 -7.80 -9.97
N ASP A 25 3.51 -7.08 -8.85
CA ASP A 25 4.33 -7.46 -7.70
C ASP A 25 3.49 -8.41 -6.85
N ASN A 26 3.95 -9.66 -6.69
CA ASN A 26 3.36 -10.69 -5.82
C ASN A 26 3.48 -10.27 -4.34
N ASN A 27 2.80 -9.18 -3.99
CA ASN A 27 2.81 -8.55 -2.69
C ASN A 27 1.57 -8.95 -1.91
N VAL A 28 1.76 -9.08 -0.61
CA VAL A 28 0.73 -9.34 0.37
C VAL A 28 0.64 -8.12 1.27
N PHE A 29 -0.56 -7.54 1.40
CA PHE A 29 -0.76 -6.28 2.12
C PHE A 29 -1.28 -6.58 3.52
N GLN A 30 -0.45 -6.37 4.54
CA GLN A 30 -0.81 -6.61 5.93
C GLN A 30 -1.25 -5.30 6.59
N PHE A 31 -2.46 -5.26 7.13
CA PHE A 31 -2.99 -4.12 7.86
C PHE A 31 -3.07 -4.44 9.35
N VAL A 32 -2.42 -3.60 10.17
CA VAL A 32 -2.33 -3.79 11.61
C VAL A 32 -2.96 -2.60 12.33
N THR A 33 -4.03 -2.88 13.05
CA THR A 33 -4.69 -1.96 13.97
C THR A 33 -4.31 -2.29 15.42
N ALA A 34 -4.79 -1.52 16.38
CA ALA A 34 -4.55 -1.83 17.79
C ALA A 34 -5.15 -3.17 18.23
N ASN A 35 -6.14 -3.69 17.50
CA ASN A 35 -6.94 -4.84 17.92
C ASN A 35 -6.90 -6.01 16.91
N SER A 36 -6.37 -5.81 15.71
CA SER A 36 -6.38 -6.82 14.64
C SER A 36 -5.18 -6.70 13.72
N ALA A 37 -4.81 -7.82 13.11
CA ALA A 37 -3.86 -7.88 12.01
C ALA A 37 -4.47 -8.75 10.90
N GLU A 38 -4.69 -8.15 9.73
CA GLU A 38 -5.35 -8.79 8.60
C GLU A 38 -4.54 -8.61 7.34
N THR A 39 -4.75 -9.51 6.38
CA THR A 39 -3.97 -9.59 5.16
C THR A 39 -4.90 -9.59 3.97
N TYR A 40 -4.57 -8.77 2.97
CA TYR A 40 -5.39 -8.54 1.79
C TYR A 40 -4.60 -8.68 0.51
N SER A 41 -5.26 -9.15 -0.55
CA SER A 41 -4.86 -8.87 -1.92
C SER A 41 -5.19 -7.42 -2.25
N PHE A 42 -4.46 -6.79 -3.18
CA PHE A 42 -4.64 -5.37 -3.47
C PHE A 42 -6.08 -4.97 -3.82
N GLN A 43 -6.79 -5.83 -4.56
CA GLN A 43 -8.17 -5.60 -5.00
C GLN A 43 -9.20 -5.69 -3.85
N ASP A 44 -8.83 -6.32 -2.74
CA ASP A 44 -9.73 -6.57 -1.60
C ASP A 44 -9.50 -5.58 -0.46
N ILE A 45 -8.60 -4.60 -0.62
CA ILE A 45 -8.25 -3.67 0.45
C ILE A 45 -9.46 -2.75 0.73
N PRO A 46 -9.99 -2.76 1.98
CA PRO A 46 -11.20 -2.00 2.32
C PRO A 46 -10.92 -0.55 2.72
N PHE A 47 -9.68 -0.07 2.56
CA PHE A 47 -9.24 1.24 3.03
C PHE A 47 -9.12 2.27 1.90
N GLU A 48 -9.52 3.50 2.19
CA GLU A 48 -9.42 4.62 1.27
C GLU A 48 -7.94 5.00 1.01
N ILE A 49 -7.57 5.12 -0.26
CA ILE A 49 -6.24 5.60 -0.68
C ILE A 49 -6.22 7.13 -0.55
N ASP A 50 -5.26 7.67 0.21
CA ASP A 50 -5.12 9.12 0.46
C ASP A 50 -3.86 9.73 -0.17
N GLY A 51 -3.06 8.91 -0.85
CA GLY A 51 -1.87 9.38 -1.54
C GLY A 51 -0.97 8.24 -1.96
N ILE A 52 0.23 8.61 -2.43
CA ILE A 52 1.27 7.69 -2.89
C ILE A 52 2.54 7.92 -2.09
N TYR A 53 3.17 6.84 -1.65
CA TYR A 53 4.45 6.92 -0.96
C TYR A 53 5.58 7.25 -1.93
N LYS A 54 6.31 8.34 -1.61
CA LYS A 54 7.50 8.81 -2.34
C LYS A 54 8.63 9.11 -1.34
N GLY A 55 9.08 8.09 -0.64
CA GLY A 55 10.15 8.21 0.35
C GLY A 55 11.52 7.76 -0.17
N ARG A 56 12.57 7.98 0.63
CA ARG A 56 13.89 7.37 0.40
C ARG A 56 13.91 6.04 1.14
N GLY A 57 14.17 4.93 0.45
CA GLY A 57 14.17 3.60 1.08
C GLY A 57 14.11 2.43 0.10
N ARG A 58 13.65 1.29 0.60
CA ARG A 58 13.47 0.03 -0.16
C ARG A 58 12.68 0.26 -1.45
N LYS A 59 13.11 -0.38 -2.53
CA LYS A 59 12.47 -0.28 -3.86
C LYS A 59 11.03 -0.80 -3.82
N GLU A 60 10.77 -1.80 -2.99
CA GLU A 60 9.48 -2.45 -2.80
C GLU A 60 8.42 -1.50 -2.19
N LEU A 61 8.87 -0.47 -1.48
CA LEU A 61 7.99 0.53 -0.87
C LEU A 61 7.70 1.69 -1.83
N GLN A 62 8.48 1.86 -2.89
CA GLN A 62 8.33 2.99 -3.79
C GLN A 62 7.04 2.87 -4.60
N ASN A 63 6.30 3.98 -4.67
CA ASN A 63 5.02 4.09 -5.36
C ASN A 63 3.89 3.22 -4.79
N GLN A 64 4.07 2.64 -3.60
CA GLN A 64 2.98 2.00 -2.87
C GLN A 64 1.91 3.04 -2.47
N PRO A 65 0.63 2.65 -2.37
CA PRO A 65 -0.42 3.54 -1.88
C PRO A 65 -0.14 3.96 -0.43
N LYS A 66 -0.69 5.10 -0.05
CA LYS A 66 -0.94 5.45 1.35
C LYS A 66 -2.43 5.29 1.59
N PHE A 67 -2.77 4.74 2.76
CA PHE A 67 -4.14 4.53 3.17
C PHE A 67 -4.47 5.44 4.34
N LYS A 68 -5.66 6.02 4.31
CA LYS A 68 -6.15 6.92 5.34
C LYS A 68 -6.15 6.24 6.70
N GLY A 69 -5.54 6.90 7.68
CA GLY A 69 -5.43 6.37 9.06
C GLY A 69 -4.24 5.44 9.30
N PHE A 70 -3.41 5.17 8.28
CA PHE A 70 -2.20 4.36 8.40
C PHE A 70 -0.94 5.21 8.22
N LEU A 71 0.16 4.81 8.85
CA LEU A 71 1.44 5.53 8.84
C LEU A 71 2.14 5.53 7.46
N GLY A 72 1.68 4.69 6.54
CA GLY A 72 2.28 4.44 5.23
C GLY A 72 2.83 3.02 5.10
N PRO A 73 3.38 2.67 3.93
CA PRO A 73 3.91 1.34 3.65
C PRO A 73 5.21 1.07 4.41
N MET A 74 5.32 -0.12 4.98
CA MET A 74 6.50 -0.60 5.70
C MET A 74 6.88 -1.99 5.21
N TRP A 75 8.18 -2.26 5.12
CA TRP A 75 8.66 -3.59 4.72
C TRP A 75 8.55 -4.58 5.88
N ASN A 76 7.93 -5.73 5.64
CA ASN A 76 7.75 -6.78 6.67
C ASN A 76 8.29 -8.16 6.25
N GLY A 77 9.23 -8.19 5.31
CA GLY A 77 9.88 -9.43 4.88
C GLY A 77 9.11 -10.20 3.81
N TYR A 78 9.34 -11.51 3.76
CA TYR A 78 8.67 -12.43 2.84
C TYR A 78 7.83 -13.42 3.63
N ASN A 79 6.66 -13.81 3.09
CA ASN A 79 5.88 -14.90 3.65
C ASN A 79 6.47 -16.28 3.25
N GLN A 80 5.85 -17.37 3.72
CA GLN A 80 6.29 -18.74 3.43
C GLN A 80 6.26 -19.09 1.93
N ASN A 81 5.48 -18.38 1.12
CA ASN A 81 5.38 -18.54 -0.33
C ASN A 81 6.38 -17.67 -1.10
N GLY A 82 7.29 -16.96 -0.39
CA GLY A 82 8.24 -16.03 -1.00
C GLY A 82 7.64 -14.71 -1.49
N GLN A 83 6.39 -14.41 -1.11
CA GLN A 83 5.72 -13.16 -1.48
C GLN A 83 6.16 -12.05 -0.53
N SER A 84 6.37 -10.86 -1.09
CA SER A 84 6.78 -9.68 -0.32
C SER A 84 5.62 -9.20 0.55
N VAL A 85 5.86 -8.91 1.83
CA VAL A 85 4.83 -8.44 2.76
C VAL A 85 5.03 -6.95 3.01
N ILE A 86 4.05 -6.15 2.58
CA ILE A 86 4.02 -4.72 2.83
C ILE A 86 3.00 -4.46 3.95
N ARG A 87 3.51 -3.98 5.09
CA ARG A 87 2.70 -3.69 6.27
C ARG A 87 2.26 -2.23 6.29
N TYR A 88 1.01 -2.03 6.67
CA TYR A 88 0.40 -0.75 6.97
C TYR A 88 -0.11 -0.84 8.39
N GLU A 89 0.35 0.06 9.27
CA GLU A 89 -0.14 0.07 10.64
C GLU A 89 -0.66 1.44 11.04
N THR A 90 -1.64 1.43 11.94
CA THR A 90 -2.13 2.65 12.59
C THR A 90 -1.11 3.15 13.61
N SER A 91 -1.08 4.46 13.88
CA SER A 91 -0.23 5.03 14.94
C SER A 91 -0.46 4.37 16.30
N LYS A 92 -1.71 3.99 16.61
CA LYS A 92 -2.06 3.31 17.86
C LYS A 92 -1.41 1.91 17.95
N ALA A 93 -1.43 1.14 16.87
CA ALA A 93 -0.77 -0.16 16.82
C ALA A 93 0.75 -0.03 16.96
N TYR A 94 1.36 0.92 16.24
CA TYR A 94 2.79 1.18 16.32
C TYR A 94 3.24 1.49 17.74
N ASN A 95 2.49 2.34 18.44
CA ASN A 95 2.80 2.73 19.81
C ASN A 95 2.70 1.56 20.80
N LEU A 96 1.78 0.62 20.59
CA LEU A 96 1.67 -0.58 21.43
C LEU A 96 2.83 -1.55 21.23
N HIS A 97 3.36 -1.66 20.01
CA HIS A 97 4.49 -2.53 19.69
C HIS A 97 5.86 -1.91 20.02
N SER A 98 5.91 -0.60 20.29
CA SER A 98 7.13 0.13 20.64
C SER A 98 7.37 0.24 22.15
N MET A 99 6.48 -0.34 22.95
CA MET A 99 6.59 -0.47 24.41
C MET A 99 7.16 -1.83 24.79
#